data_AF-A0A830HIV0-F1
#
_entry.id   AF-A0A830HIV0-F1
#
_cell.length_a   1.000
_cell.length_b   1.000
_cell.length_c   1.000
_cell.angle_alpha   90.00
_cell.angle_beta   90.00
_cell.angle_gamma   90.00
#
_symmetry.space_group_name_H-M   'P 1'
#
loop_
_entity.id
_entity.type
_entity.pdbx_description
1 polymer ?
#
loop_
_entity_poly.entity_id
_entity_poly.type
_entity_poly.pdbx_seq_one_letter_code
_entity_poly.pdbx_strand_id
1 'polypeptide(L)'
;MYMSRVPPRLKPQRLRSLLESARLGNVKVTRLYLKPSSSLVSSSSSSSLKSSKVKSKSANKTFSEGWIELSRRRDARQLADLLNGQPMGGRRRAANYSDLWNLKYLKGFTWDQLSAEQAYKSRARESRIANEVANAKAERDAFAEAVRRGKAEKAMAERRAKNNNNNDNNKANKAAAAADARVLRTFSQRAAVGGDDDRFGGGKTTSKQTRTAVGGNVSKTLLARMFE
;
A
#
# COMPACT_ATOMS: atom_id res chain seq x y z
N MET A 1 32.98 -0.96 20.30
CA MET A 1 33.81 0.05 19.63
C MET A 1 33.05 0.60 18.43
N TYR A 2 33.26 1.88 18.15
CA TYR A 2 32.67 2.60 17.03
C TYR A 2 33.76 3.04 16.06
N MET A 3 33.47 2.94 14.76
CA MET A 3 34.33 3.37 13.66
C MET A 3 33.58 4.42 12.86
N SER A 4 34.04 5.68 12.92
CA SER A 4 33.33 6.82 12.33
C SER A 4 33.40 6.84 10.81
N ARG A 5 34.53 6.41 10.25
CA ARG A 5 34.78 6.38 8.81
C ARG A 5 35.36 5.03 8.43
N VAL A 6 34.68 4.35 7.51
CA VAL A 6 35.17 3.10 6.92
C VAL A 6 35.81 3.43 5.55
N PRO A 7 37.08 3.06 5.34
CA PRO A 7 37.71 3.26 4.03
C PRO A 7 36.96 2.58 2.88
N PRO A 8 36.99 3.18 1.67
CA PRO A 8 36.34 2.61 0.50
C PRO A 8 36.93 1.23 0.17
N ARG A 9 36.09 0.33 -0.36
CA ARG A 9 36.45 -1.06 -0.71
C ARG A 9 36.87 -1.94 0.49
N LEU A 10 36.77 -1.45 1.73
CA LEU A 10 37.03 -2.28 2.91
C LEU A 10 35.83 -3.20 3.20
N LYS A 11 36.06 -4.51 3.10
CA LYS A 11 35.04 -5.52 3.43
C LYS A 11 35.03 -5.81 4.94
N PRO A 12 33.85 -6.14 5.53
CA PRO A 12 33.73 -6.57 6.93
C PRO A 12 34.72 -7.66 7.35
N GLN A 13 34.91 -8.66 6.49
CA GLN A 13 35.83 -9.78 6.73
C GLN A 13 37.29 -9.32 6.80
N ARG A 14 37.70 -8.41 5.90
CA ARG A 14 39.07 -7.88 5.91
C ARG A 14 39.33 -7.02 7.13
N LEU A 15 38.36 -6.19 7.51
CA LEU A 15 38.40 -5.39 8.74
C LEU A 15 38.58 -6.28 9.97
N ARG A 16 37.82 -7.38 10.05
CA ARG A 16 37.96 -8.38 11.11
C ARG A 16 39.38 -8.95 11.16
N SER A 17 39.91 -9.46 10.06
CA SER A 17 41.27 -10.02 10.03
C SER A 17 42.34 -8.99 10.41
N LEU A 18 42.18 -7.72 9.99
CA LEU A 18 43.12 -6.66 10.34
C LEU A 18 43.14 -6.38 11.84
N LEU A 19 41.96 -6.32 12.48
CA LEU A 19 41.83 -6.11 13.91
C LEU A 19 42.33 -7.31 14.72
N GLU A 20 42.04 -8.53 14.27
CA GLU A 20 42.53 -9.78 14.90
C GLU A 20 44.04 -9.94 14.72
N SER A 21 44.62 -9.45 13.61
CA SER A 21 46.07 -9.44 13.37
C SER A 21 46.81 -8.30 14.05
N ALA A 22 46.10 -7.36 14.69
CA ALA A 22 46.74 -6.25 15.37
C ALA A 22 47.64 -6.78 16.50
N ARG A 23 48.79 -6.14 16.71
CA ARG A 23 49.89 -6.61 17.58
C ARG A 23 49.55 -6.82 19.08
N LEU A 24 48.30 -6.61 19.48
CA LEU A 24 47.83 -6.64 20.86
C LEU A 24 47.22 -8.02 21.23
N GLY A 25 48.00 -9.10 21.21
CA GLY A 25 47.58 -10.40 21.74
C GLY A 25 46.30 -11.01 21.11
N ASN A 26 45.67 -11.96 21.81
CA ASN A 26 44.51 -12.73 21.32
C ASN A 26 43.21 -11.90 21.30
N VAL A 27 43.12 -10.89 20.44
CA VAL A 27 41.88 -10.13 20.21
C VAL A 27 40.94 -10.95 19.33
N LYS A 28 39.72 -11.18 19.82
CA LYS A 28 38.65 -11.84 19.05
C LYS A 28 37.49 -10.88 18.84
N VAL A 29 37.14 -10.64 17.58
CA VAL A 29 35.95 -9.87 17.19
C VAL A 29 34.74 -10.81 17.26
N THR A 30 33.70 -10.44 18.01
CA THR A 30 32.49 -11.27 18.14
C THR A 30 31.45 -10.84 17.11
N ARG A 31 31.06 -9.57 17.12
CA ARG A 31 30.07 -9.00 16.20
C ARG A 31 30.65 -7.79 15.49
N LEU A 32 30.30 -7.64 14.22
CA LEU A 32 30.77 -6.54 13.37
C LEU A 32 29.68 -6.13 12.41
N TYR A 33 29.29 -4.85 12.47
CA TYR A 33 28.25 -4.27 11.63
C TYR A 33 28.80 -3.03 10.96
N LEU A 34 28.67 -2.96 9.64
CA LEU A 34 29.03 -1.78 8.87
C LEU A 34 27.78 -1.25 8.18
N LYS A 35 27.46 0.02 8.40
CA LYS A 35 26.32 0.67 7.76
C LYS A 35 26.66 1.01 6.31
N PRO A 36 25.86 0.57 5.33
CA PRO A 36 26.02 0.98 3.94
C PRO A 36 25.90 2.51 3.82
N SER A 37 26.83 3.12 3.08
CA SER A 37 26.79 4.55 2.80
C SER A 37 25.64 4.87 1.85
N SER A 38 24.78 5.82 2.23
CA SER A 38 23.64 6.29 1.42
C SER A 38 24.08 6.91 0.09
N SER A 39 25.29 7.48 0.04
CA SER A 39 25.85 8.13 -1.15
C SER A 39 25.96 7.18 -2.35
N LEU A 40 26.16 5.88 -2.11
CA LEU A 40 26.25 4.86 -3.17
C LEU A 40 24.96 4.10 -3.46
N VAL A 41 23.99 4.12 -2.54
CA VAL A 41 22.64 3.62 -2.85
C VAL A 41 21.99 4.53 -3.89
N SER A 42 22.29 5.85 -3.86
CA SER A 42 21.85 6.77 -4.91
C SER A 42 22.63 6.59 -6.21
N SER A 43 23.97 6.56 -6.19
CA SER A 43 24.78 6.53 -7.43
C SER A 43 24.82 5.19 -8.15
N SER A 44 24.45 4.08 -7.51
CA SER A 44 24.21 2.79 -8.21
C SER A 44 22.79 2.69 -8.79
N SER A 45 21.86 3.54 -8.32
CA SER A 45 20.46 3.57 -8.75
C SER A 45 20.15 4.72 -9.71
N SER A 46 20.98 5.76 -9.76
CA SER A 46 20.74 7.00 -10.52
C SER A 46 21.52 7.10 -11.84
N SER A 47 22.32 6.10 -12.23
CA SER A 47 23.02 6.09 -13.53
C SER A 47 22.79 4.85 -14.38
N SER A 48 21.79 4.02 -14.06
CA SER A 48 21.40 2.90 -14.93
C SER A 48 19.88 2.74 -14.93
N LEU A 49 19.21 3.73 -15.48
CA LEU A 49 17.97 3.46 -16.18
C LEU A 49 18.36 2.60 -17.40
N LYS A 50 17.89 1.36 -17.43
CA LYS A 50 17.84 0.50 -18.63
C LYS A 50 19.20 0.10 -19.21
N SER A 51 19.85 -0.92 -18.68
CA SER A 51 20.17 -2.11 -19.50
C SER A 51 20.94 -3.16 -18.71
N SER A 52 20.62 -4.40 -19.05
CA SER A 52 21.34 -5.61 -18.71
C SER A 52 21.14 -6.15 -17.30
N LYS A 53 20.48 -7.30 -17.29
CA LYS A 53 20.36 -8.30 -16.24
C LYS A 53 21.73 -8.95 -15.97
N VAL A 54 22.78 -8.14 -15.77
CA VAL A 54 24.09 -8.61 -15.34
C VAL A 54 24.14 -8.41 -13.83
N LYS A 55 24.03 -9.53 -13.14
CA LYS A 55 24.21 -9.69 -11.70
C LYS A 55 25.52 -9.01 -11.31
N SER A 56 25.45 -7.74 -10.90
CA SER A 56 26.63 -6.91 -10.58
C SER A 56 27.39 -7.57 -9.44
N LYS A 57 28.42 -8.33 -9.82
CA LYS A 57 29.39 -8.94 -8.93
C LYS A 57 30.05 -7.81 -8.16
N SER A 58 29.72 -7.68 -6.88
CA SER A 58 30.44 -6.83 -5.94
C SER A 58 30.54 -5.37 -6.39
N ALA A 59 29.43 -4.72 -6.73
CA ALA A 59 29.37 -3.26 -6.64
C ALA A 59 29.97 -2.87 -5.28
N ASN A 60 31.04 -2.07 -5.29
CA ASN A 60 31.87 -1.76 -4.14
C ASN A 60 31.05 -1.04 -3.07
N LYS A 61 30.35 -1.82 -2.24
CA LYS A 61 29.54 -1.31 -1.12
C LYS A 61 30.49 -0.55 -0.22
N THR A 62 30.40 0.77 -0.28
CA THR A 62 31.10 1.64 0.64
C THR A 62 30.25 1.74 1.89
N PHE A 63 30.92 1.71 3.03
CA PHE A 63 30.28 1.82 4.33
C PHE A 63 30.58 3.20 4.88
N SER A 64 29.61 3.83 5.54
CA SER A 64 29.83 5.13 6.17
C SER A 64 30.46 4.97 7.55
N GLU A 65 29.85 4.12 8.37
CA GLU A 65 30.16 3.93 9.78
C GLU A 65 30.11 2.45 10.15
N GLY A 66 30.74 2.09 11.26
CA GLY A 66 30.84 0.71 11.73
C GLY A 66 30.83 0.56 13.24
N TRP A 67 30.33 -0.58 13.70
CA TRP A 67 30.32 -0.99 15.10
C TRP A 67 30.96 -2.35 15.22
N ILE A 68 31.86 -2.47 16.19
CA ILE A 68 32.69 -3.64 16.42
C ILE A 68 32.56 -4.02 17.89
N GLU A 69 32.17 -5.26 18.15
CA GLU A 69 32.13 -5.86 19.47
C GLU A 69 33.32 -6.82 19.62
N LEU A 70 34.12 -6.61 20.67
CA LEU A 70 35.21 -7.50 21.03
C LEU A 70 34.82 -8.35 22.23
N SER A 71 35.40 -9.54 22.33
CA SER A 71 35.19 -10.46 23.45
C SER A 71 35.55 -9.83 24.82
N ARG A 72 36.65 -9.06 24.88
CA ARG A 72 37.13 -8.43 26.13
C ARG A 72 37.08 -6.92 26.05
N ARG A 73 36.50 -6.29 27.08
CA ARG A 73 36.39 -4.82 27.20
C ARG A 73 37.74 -4.12 27.33
N ARG A 74 38.73 -4.78 27.96
CA ARG A 74 40.09 -4.22 28.15
C ARG A 74 40.78 -4.06 26.80
N ASP A 75 40.75 -5.11 25.98
CA ASP A 75 41.26 -5.11 24.61
C ASP A 75 40.58 -4.01 23.78
N ALA A 76 39.26 -3.83 23.91
CA ALA A 76 38.54 -2.80 23.17
C ALA A 76 38.99 -1.37 23.49
N ARG A 77 39.42 -1.12 24.73
CA ARG A 77 39.96 0.18 25.13
C ARG A 77 41.38 0.36 24.58
N GLN A 78 42.26 -0.61 24.85
CA GLN A 78 43.66 -0.57 24.40
C GLN A 78 43.77 -0.49 22.88
N LEU A 79 42.94 -1.24 22.16
CA LEU A 79 42.93 -1.25 20.70
C LEU A 79 42.42 0.08 20.13
N ALA A 80 41.41 0.68 20.75
CA ALA A 80 40.96 2.01 20.36
C ALA A 80 42.08 3.04 20.54
N ASP A 81 42.71 3.06 21.71
CA ASP A 81 43.75 4.04 22.04
C ASP A 81 45.02 3.83 21.20
N LEU A 82 45.41 2.58 20.93
CA LEU A 82 46.60 2.27 20.14
C LEU A 82 46.40 2.49 18.65
N LEU A 83 45.30 2.00 18.07
CA LEU A 83 45.10 2.04 16.63
C LEU A 83 44.55 3.38 16.16
N ASN A 84 43.80 4.12 16.98
CA ASN A 84 43.21 5.38 16.51
C ASN A 84 44.30 6.36 16.03
N GLY A 85 44.15 6.83 14.78
CA GLY A 85 45.13 7.70 14.12
C GLY A 85 46.33 6.97 13.49
N GLN A 86 46.49 5.66 13.69
CA GLN A 86 47.54 4.87 13.04
C GLN A 86 47.13 4.46 11.61
N PRO A 87 48.09 4.31 10.69
CA PRO A 87 47.81 3.76 9.38
C PRO A 87 47.35 2.29 9.50
N MET A 88 46.41 1.88 8.67
CA MET A 88 45.93 0.49 8.59
C MET A 88 47.04 -0.47 8.13
N GLY A 89 48.01 0.04 7.38
CA GLY A 89 49.20 -0.69 6.98
C GLY A 89 48.92 -1.88 6.07
N GLY A 90 49.76 -2.91 6.17
CA GLY A 90 49.72 -4.09 5.30
C GLY A 90 50.61 -3.95 4.07
N ARG A 91 50.22 -4.60 2.96
CA ARG A 91 51.01 -4.56 1.71
C ARG A 91 50.93 -3.16 1.11
N ARG A 92 52.05 -2.59 0.67
CA ARG A 92 52.13 -1.25 0.03
C ARG A 92 51.16 -1.05 -1.14
N ARG A 93 50.83 -2.11 -1.89
CA ARG A 93 49.88 -2.09 -3.01
C ARG A 93 48.41 -2.30 -2.60
N ALA A 94 48.12 -2.52 -1.32
CA ALA A 94 46.77 -2.70 -0.84
C ALA A 94 46.01 -1.36 -0.89
N ALA A 95 44.73 -1.43 -1.25
CA ALA A 95 43.87 -0.25 -1.40
C ALA A 95 43.75 0.61 -0.12
N ASN A 96 44.03 0.01 1.04
CA ASN A 96 43.81 0.60 2.36
C ASN A 96 45.11 0.87 3.11
N TYR A 97 46.26 0.84 2.42
CA TYR A 97 47.58 0.94 3.05
C TYR A 97 47.79 2.30 3.76
N SER A 98 47.43 3.38 3.09
CA SER A 98 47.59 4.77 3.56
C SER A 98 46.43 5.27 4.42
N ASP A 99 45.34 4.50 4.51
CA ASP A 99 44.16 4.91 5.28
C ASP A 99 44.43 4.83 6.78
N LEU A 100 43.86 5.76 7.54
CA LEU A 100 43.99 5.82 8.99
C LEU A 100 42.84 5.09 9.67
N TRP A 101 43.14 4.41 10.77
CA TRP A 101 42.17 3.89 11.71
C TRP A 101 41.46 5.04 12.43
N ASN A 102 40.12 5.00 12.43
CA ASN A 102 39.28 5.93 13.18
C ASN A 102 38.42 5.13 14.14
N LEU A 103 38.90 4.88 15.36
CA LEU A 103 38.28 3.96 16.31
C LEU A 103 38.03 4.68 17.64
N LYS A 104 36.82 4.49 18.19
CA LYS A 104 36.43 5.01 19.49
C LYS A 104 35.86 3.90 20.35
N TYR A 105 36.36 3.77 21.58
CA TYR A 105 35.73 2.92 22.58
C TYR A 105 34.46 3.60 23.14
N LEU A 106 33.36 2.85 23.19
CA LEU A 106 32.09 3.31 23.77
C LEU A 106 31.85 2.55 25.07
N LYS A 107 31.85 3.25 26.21
CA LYS A 107 31.57 2.66 27.52
C LYS A 107 30.05 2.47 27.68
N GLY A 108 29.62 1.30 28.16
CA GLY A 108 28.22 1.02 28.48
C GLY A 108 27.32 0.76 27.27
N PHE A 109 27.89 0.77 26.06
CA PHE A 109 27.17 0.47 24.83
C PHE A 109 27.14 -1.03 24.57
N THR A 110 25.94 -1.58 24.35
CA THR A 110 25.72 -2.99 24.01
C THR A 110 25.20 -3.14 22.58
N TRP A 111 25.44 -4.30 21.97
CA TRP A 111 24.94 -4.58 20.62
C TRP A 111 23.41 -4.53 20.53
N ASP A 112 22.73 -4.94 21.60
CA ASP A 112 21.26 -4.99 21.62
C ASP A 112 20.65 -3.59 21.58
N GLN A 113 21.33 -2.59 22.14
CA GLN A 113 20.92 -1.18 22.00
C GLN A 113 21.06 -0.71 20.55
N LEU A 114 22.13 -1.10 19.86
CA LEU A 114 22.33 -0.76 18.44
C LEU A 114 21.24 -1.35 17.56
N SER A 115 20.94 -2.64 17.74
CA SER A 115 19.92 -3.33 16.95
C SER A 115 18.53 -2.80 17.27
N ALA A 116 18.23 -2.51 18.54
CA ALA A 116 16.98 -1.89 18.96
C ALA A 116 16.80 -0.49 18.34
N GLU A 117 17.81 0.37 18.39
CA GLU A 117 17.77 1.71 17.81
C GLU A 117 17.60 1.64 16.27
N GLN A 118 18.32 0.73 15.61
CA GLN A 118 18.21 0.54 14.17
C GLN A 118 16.82 0.01 13.78
N ALA A 119 16.28 -0.95 14.53
CA ALA A 119 14.93 -1.49 14.30
C ALA A 119 13.87 -0.40 14.51
N TYR A 120 14.01 0.42 15.55
CA TYR A 120 13.12 1.55 15.80
C TYR A 120 13.16 2.56 14.64
N LYS A 121 14.35 2.95 14.18
CA LYS A 121 14.51 3.87 13.03
C LYS A 121 13.90 3.31 11.74
N SER A 122 14.09 2.03 11.46
CA SER A 122 13.49 1.37 10.30
C SER A 122 11.97 1.33 10.41
N ARG A 123 11.42 0.93 11.56
CA ARG A 123 9.98 0.88 11.81
C ARG A 123 9.32 2.26 11.71
N ALA A 124 9.96 3.30 12.24
CA ALA A 124 9.49 4.67 12.12
C ALA A 124 9.47 5.14 10.65
N ARG A 125 10.50 4.82 9.89
CA ARG A 125 10.56 5.12 8.44
C ARG A 125 9.47 4.38 7.67
N GLU A 126 9.30 3.08 7.93
CA GLU A 126 8.30 2.25 7.28
C GLU A 126 6.88 2.72 7.60
N SER A 127 6.61 3.08 8.85
CA SER A 127 5.32 3.66 9.26
C SER A 127 5.03 4.97 8.54
N ARG A 128 6.04 5.85 8.42
CA ARG A 128 5.88 7.11 7.67
C ARG A 128 5.52 6.86 6.20
N ILE A 129 6.29 6.00 5.52
CA ILE A 129 6.04 5.65 4.12
C ILE A 129 4.66 4.98 3.96
N ALA A 130 4.29 4.09 4.88
CA ALA A 130 2.99 3.42 4.85
C ALA A 130 1.84 4.42 4.99
N ASN A 131 1.97 5.42 5.87
CA ASN A 131 0.97 6.48 6.03
C ASN A 131 0.88 7.36 4.77
N GLU A 132 2.02 7.74 4.18
CA GLU A 132 2.06 8.50 2.92
C GLU A 132 1.37 7.72 1.79
N VAL A 133 1.63 6.41 1.68
CA VAL A 133 0.98 5.52 0.70
C VAL A 133 -0.51 5.35 1.00
N ALA A 134 -0.91 5.24 2.27
CA ALA A 134 -2.31 5.11 2.67
C ALA A 134 -3.10 6.36 2.31
N ASN A 135 -2.54 7.55 2.57
CA ASN A 135 -3.15 8.83 2.19
C ASN A 135 -3.31 8.93 0.67
N ALA A 136 -2.26 8.63 -0.10
CA ALA A 136 -2.31 8.64 -1.56
C ALA A 136 -3.35 7.64 -2.12
N LYS A 137 -3.51 6.47 -1.48
CA LYS A 137 -4.54 5.49 -1.83
C LYS A 137 -5.95 6.01 -1.52
N ALA A 138 -6.15 6.60 -0.35
CA ALA A 138 -7.43 7.17 0.04
C ALA A 138 -7.87 8.28 -0.93
N GLU A 139 -6.96 9.16 -1.31
CA GLU A 139 -7.21 10.22 -2.31
C GLU A 139 -7.56 9.63 -3.68
N ARG A 140 -6.81 8.61 -4.13
CA ARG A 140 -7.09 7.90 -5.39
C ARG A 140 -8.47 7.28 -5.39
N ASP A 141 -8.83 6.59 -4.31
CA ASP A 141 -10.10 5.87 -4.20
C ASP A 141 -11.28 6.84 -4.11
N ALA A 142 -11.13 7.95 -3.37
CA ALA A 142 -12.11 9.03 -3.35
C ALA A 142 -12.35 9.64 -4.73
N PHE A 143 -11.28 9.85 -5.52
CA PHE A 143 -11.41 10.32 -6.89
C PHE A 143 -12.14 9.31 -7.79
N ALA A 144 -11.82 8.02 -7.67
CA ALA A 144 -12.48 6.97 -8.43
C ALA A 144 -13.98 6.91 -8.13
N GLU A 145 -14.38 7.05 -6.87
CA GLU A 145 -15.79 7.12 -6.46
C GLU A 145 -16.48 8.39 -6.98
N ALA A 146 -15.83 9.55 -6.89
CA ALA A 146 -16.37 10.79 -7.45
C ALA A 146 -16.62 10.68 -8.96
N VAL A 147 -15.70 10.06 -9.70
CA VAL A 147 -15.86 9.81 -11.15
C VAL A 147 -17.00 8.83 -11.42
N ARG A 148 -17.12 7.74 -10.65
CA ARG A 148 -18.24 6.78 -10.77
C ARG A 148 -19.58 7.46 -10.52
N ARG A 149 -19.68 8.26 -9.45
CA ARG A 149 -20.87 9.04 -9.11
C ARG A 149 -21.23 10.03 -10.22
N GLY A 150 -20.27 10.79 -10.72
CA GLY A 150 -20.48 11.72 -11.83
C GLY A 150 -20.97 11.02 -13.10
N LYS A 151 -20.47 9.83 -13.42
CA LYS A 151 -20.97 9.02 -14.54
C LYS A 151 -22.40 8.52 -14.31
N ALA A 152 -22.71 8.05 -13.09
CA ALA A 152 -24.05 7.57 -12.74
C ALA A 152 -25.09 8.70 -12.80
N GLU A 153 -24.76 9.89 -12.28
CA GLU A 153 -25.62 11.07 -12.33
C GLU A 153 -25.88 11.51 -13.78
N LYS A 154 -24.85 11.55 -14.63
CA LYS A 154 -25.00 11.83 -16.08
C LYS A 154 -25.91 10.81 -16.77
N ALA A 155 -25.72 9.52 -16.51
CA ALA A 155 -26.56 8.47 -17.08
C ALA A 155 -28.03 8.57 -16.60
N MET A 156 -28.27 8.93 -15.34
CA MET A 156 -29.62 9.17 -14.83
C MET A 156 -30.26 10.42 -15.43
N ALA A 157 -29.52 11.51 -15.57
CA ALA A 157 -30.00 12.74 -16.21
C ALA A 157 -30.40 12.47 -17.67
N GLU A 158 -29.57 11.75 -18.43
CA GLU A 158 -29.86 11.37 -19.81
C GLU A 158 -31.11 10.47 -19.91
N ARG A 159 -31.26 9.48 -19.00
CA ARG A 159 -32.47 8.64 -18.92
C ARG A 159 -33.73 9.46 -18.61
N ARG A 160 -33.64 10.40 -17.66
CA ARG A 160 -34.77 11.28 -17.31
C ARG A 160 -35.15 12.19 -18.48
N ALA A 161 -34.17 12.78 -19.17
CA ALA A 161 -34.42 13.60 -20.36
C ALA A 161 -35.10 12.79 -21.48
N LYS A 162 -34.62 11.58 -21.77
CA LYS A 162 -35.26 10.68 -22.75
C LYS A 162 -36.69 10.31 -22.34
N ASN A 163 -36.93 10.03 -21.07
CA ASN A 163 -38.27 9.66 -20.59
C ASN A 163 -39.25 10.84 -20.62
N ASN A 164 -38.79 12.06 -20.32
CA ASN A 164 -39.59 13.28 -20.46
C ASN A 164 -39.95 13.52 -21.93
N ASN A 165 -38.98 13.47 -22.84
CA ASN A 165 -39.23 13.60 -24.28
C ASN A 165 -40.22 12.53 -24.79
N ASN A 166 -40.10 11.28 -24.33
CA ASN A 166 -41.04 10.23 -24.70
C ASN A 166 -42.45 10.50 -24.14
N ASN A 167 -42.58 10.98 -22.90
CA ASN A 167 -43.87 11.33 -22.33
C ASN A 167 -44.52 12.54 -23.02
N ASP A 168 -43.75 13.55 -23.37
CA ASP A 168 -44.24 14.73 -24.10
C ASP A 168 -44.71 14.33 -25.51
N ASN A 169 -43.95 13.48 -26.21
CA ASN A 169 -44.37 12.91 -27.50
C ASN A 169 -45.64 12.04 -27.37
N ASN A 170 -45.75 11.25 -26.30
CA ASN A 170 -46.93 10.40 -26.08
C ASN A 170 -48.17 11.23 -25.71
N LYS A 171 -47.99 12.34 -24.98
CA LYS A 171 -49.05 13.29 -24.63
C LYS A 171 -49.50 14.08 -25.86
N ALA A 172 -48.58 14.49 -26.73
CA ALA A 172 -48.89 15.14 -28.01
C ALA A 172 -49.65 14.18 -28.95
N ASN A 173 -49.22 12.92 -29.07
CA ASN A 173 -49.93 11.91 -29.87
C ASN A 173 -51.33 11.59 -29.31
N LYS A 174 -51.49 11.56 -27.98
CA LYS A 174 -52.81 11.34 -27.35
C LYS A 174 -53.75 12.54 -27.51
N ALA A 175 -53.23 13.77 -27.51
CA ALA A 175 -54.00 14.98 -27.79
C ALA A 175 -54.41 15.08 -29.26
N ALA A 176 -53.52 14.69 -30.19
CA ALA A 176 -53.85 14.60 -31.62
C ALA A 176 -54.92 13.51 -31.89
N ALA A 177 -54.81 12.34 -31.25
CA ALA A 177 -55.81 11.28 -31.35
C ALA A 177 -57.17 11.65 -30.72
N ALA A 178 -57.18 12.48 -29.67
CA ALA A 178 -58.40 12.99 -29.06
C ALA A 178 -59.08 14.10 -29.89
N ALA A 179 -58.31 14.88 -30.65
CA ALA A 179 -58.84 15.87 -31.59
C ALA A 179 -59.45 15.22 -32.84
N ASP A 180 -58.96 14.04 -33.25
CA ASP A 180 -59.49 13.28 -34.40
C ASP A 180 -60.64 12.32 -34.02
N ALA A 181 -60.87 12.11 -32.72
CA ALA A 181 -62.00 11.33 -32.21
C ALA A 181 -63.30 12.14 -32.26
N ARG A 182 -63.95 12.15 -33.43
CA ARG A 182 -65.31 12.66 -33.64
C ARG A 182 -66.26 12.09 -32.58
N VAL A 183 -67.04 12.99 -31.99
CA VAL A 183 -68.08 12.75 -30.96
C VAL A 183 -69.00 11.58 -31.37
N LEU A 184 -68.71 10.39 -30.87
CA LEU A 184 -69.65 9.27 -30.90
C LEU A 184 -70.64 9.49 -29.74
N ARG A 185 -71.88 9.85 -30.08
CA ARG A 185 -72.99 9.97 -29.13
C ARG A 185 -73.15 8.65 -28.38
N THR A 186 -72.91 8.65 -27.08
CA THR A 186 -73.20 7.51 -26.23
C THR A 186 -74.71 7.49 -25.93
N PHE A 187 -75.43 6.59 -26.59
CA PHE A 187 -76.82 6.30 -26.25
C PHE A 187 -76.85 5.38 -25.03
N SER A 188 -77.40 5.84 -23.91
CA SER A 188 -77.61 4.98 -22.74
C SER A 188 -78.87 4.13 -22.94
N GLN A 189 -78.72 2.83 -23.16
CA GLN A 189 -79.84 1.90 -23.10
C GLN A 189 -80.26 1.66 -21.64
N ARG A 190 -81.57 1.70 -21.39
CA ARG A 190 -82.17 1.30 -20.12
C ARG A 190 -82.05 -0.22 -19.97
N ALA A 191 -81.75 -0.68 -18.76
CA ALA A 191 -81.67 -2.10 -18.43
C ALA A 191 -83.04 -2.78 -18.64
N ALA A 192 -83.06 -3.91 -19.35
CA ALA A 192 -84.24 -4.74 -19.50
C ALA A 192 -84.54 -5.49 -18.18
N VAL A 193 -85.80 -5.44 -17.77
CA VAL A 193 -86.34 -6.23 -16.64
C VAL A 193 -86.35 -7.70 -17.02
N GLY A 194 -85.93 -8.54 -16.07
CA GLY A 194 -85.63 -9.95 -16.29
C GLY A 194 -86.80 -10.85 -16.62
N GLY A 195 -86.43 -12.02 -17.12
CA GLY A 195 -87.25 -13.22 -17.17
C GLY A 195 -86.28 -14.41 -17.16
N ASP A 196 -86.35 -15.17 -16.07
CA ASP A 196 -85.67 -16.45 -15.89
C ASP A 196 -86.06 -17.43 -17.00
N ASP A 197 -85.11 -18.21 -17.50
CA ASP A 197 -85.31 -19.64 -17.77
C ASP A 197 -83.98 -20.32 -18.19
N ASP A 198 -83.69 -21.41 -17.48
CA ASP A 198 -82.54 -22.29 -17.62
C ASP A 198 -82.39 -22.93 -19.00
N ARG A 199 -81.13 -23.07 -19.48
CA ARG A 199 -80.52 -24.35 -19.94
C ARG A 199 -79.14 -24.15 -20.58
N PHE A 200 -78.21 -25.00 -20.16
CA PHE A 200 -76.97 -25.44 -20.83
C PHE A 200 -75.73 -24.50 -20.82
N GLY A 201 -74.80 -24.83 -19.91
CA GLY A 201 -73.47 -25.30 -20.33
C GLY A 201 -72.30 -24.30 -20.34
N GLY A 202 -71.34 -24.54 -19.44
CA GLY A 202 -69.91 -24.29 -19.73
C GLY A 202 -69.29 -23.08 -19.02
N GLY A 203 -68.73 -23.31 -17.83
CA GLY A 203 -67.91 -22.33 -17.14
C GLY A 203 -66.57 -22.06 -17.82
N LYS A 204 -66.04 -20.86 -17.58
CA LYS A 204 -64.74 -20.67 -16.90
C LYS A 204 -64.56 -19.22 -16.45
N THR A 205 -64.28 -19.13 -15.17
CA THR A 205 -64.05 -17.95 -14.34
C THR A 205 -62.80 -17.18 -14.73
N THR A 206 -62.90 -15.85 -14.82
CA THR A 206 -61.75 -14.94 -14.80
C THR A 206 -61.48 -14.54 -13.35
N SER A 207 -60.42 -15.05 -12.73
CA SER A 207 -59.96 -14.56 -11.43
C SER A 207 -58.84 -13.53 -11.64
N LYS A 208 -59.19 -12.27 -11.40
CA LYS A 208 -58.22 -11.20 -11.13
C LYS A 208 -57.74 -11.38 -9.69
N GLN A 209 -56.46 -11.73 -9.50
CA GLN A 209 -55.84 -11.69 -8.18
C GLN A 209 -55.11 -10.36 -8.02
N THR A 210 -55.73 -9.47 -7.24
CA THR A 210 -55.16 -8.22 -6.74
C THR A 210 -54.13 -8.51 -5.66
N ARG A 211 -53.06 -7.71 -5.69
CA ARG A 211 -51.96 -7.68 -4.74
C ARG A 211 -52.42 -7.14 -3.39
N THR A 212 -51.90 -7.71 -2.30
CA THR A 212 -51.85 -7.05 -0.99
C THR A 212 -50.42 -7.13 -0.45
N ALA A 213 -49.92 -6.00 0.03
CA ALA A 213 -48.57 -5.83 0.58
C ALA A 213 -48.57 -6.04 2.10
N VAL A 214 -47.56 -6.75 2.60
CA VAL A 214 -47.07 -6.76 3.99
C VAL A 214 -45.55 -6.99 3.84
N GLY A 215 -44.67 -6.10 4.25
CA GLY A 215 -44.49 -5.58 5.61
C GLY A 215 -43.32 -6.38 6.22
N GLY A 216 -42.19 -5.71 6.43
CA GLY A 216 -40.85 -6.30 6.50
C GLY A 216 -40.49 -7.14 7.72
N ASN A 217 -39.33 -7.80 7.62
CA ASN A 217 -38.43 -7.94 8.76
C ASN A 217 -36.98 -8.14 8.30
N VAL A 218 -36.09 -7.28 8.79
CA VAL A 218 -34.65 -7.28 8.53
C VAL A 218 -34.00 -7.98 9.72
N SER A 219 -33.54 -9.22 9.52
CA SER A 219 -32.86 -9.98 10.58
C SER A 219 -31.45 -9.44 10.79
N LYS A 220 -31.31 -8.78 11.94
CA LYS A 220 -30.11 -8.20 12.52
C LYS A 220 -29.29 -9.31 13.19
N THR A 221 -28.53 -10.09 12.43
CA THR A 221 -27.60 -11.10 12.99
C THR A 221 -26.40 -11.34 12.07
N LEU A 222 -25.35 -10.52 12.17
CA LEU A 222 -23.97 -10.87 11.80
C LEU A 222 -22.98 -9.77 12.17
N LEU A 223 -22.93 -9.39 13.45
CA LEU A 223 -21.88 -8.50 13.95
C LEU A 223 -21.57 -8.78 15.43
N ALA A 224 -21.03 -9.97 15.68
CA ALA A 224 -20.35 -10.32 16.93
C ALA A 224 -19.55 -11.61 16.73
N ARG A 225 -18.27 -11.47 16.35
CA ARG A 225 -17.15 -12.42 16.56
C ARG A 225 -15.97 -11.96 15.70
N MET A 226 -15.06 -11.17 16.26
CA MET A 226 -13.62 -11.09 15.89
C MET A 226 -12.88 -10.11 16.80
N PHE A 227 -13.11 -10.18 18.13
CA PHE A 227 -12.17 -9.67 19.13
C PHE A 227 -12.33 -10.52 20.38
N GLU A 228 -11.58 -11.61 20.40
CA GLU A 228 -11.03 -12.24 21.60
C GLU A 228 -9.63 -12.75 21.23
#